data_AF-A0DUC0-F1
#
_entry.id   AF-A0DUC0-F1
#
_cell.length_a   1.000
_cell.length_b   1.000
_cell.length_c   1.000
_cell.angle_alpha   90.00
_cell.angle_beta   90.00
_cell.angle_gamma   90.00
#
_symmetry.space_group_name_H-M   'P 1'
#
loop_
_entity.id
_entity.type
_entity.pdbx_description
1 polymer ?
#
loop_
_entity_poly.entity_id
_entity_poly.type
_entity_poly.pdbx_seq_one_letter_code
_entity_poly.pdbx_strand_id
1 'polypeptide(L)'
;MSRVQTAKSQQNIRSIEEELEHQIKKSGLLDADRKNFYNNAEETKRKNNEIIEQLKKENRDLKKLQDELIANKRGASASLAKTQGAFISWSGDIKDENYWRRKLDDAKHLTKAKKERLIQLQDKLNEVSDTKFGVPEESPLMRQIRILENNLDKVMIKYNEAQSIRKTYEQIVKRLKEERVGYDNQLAAIERSLKGKEHDYEELLLLAHDATHAKELAQAELKKYEHKKAAVRELRKTYLDAKRKAIEEREKVIQKLEKREKDNVQTQVEYNTSNIPIQESSNPNVDTNIQKQKLADYEEAFHKLKEATGFRDVNDIIQKFTSQDETSKSLSDLKGEYQDKIEQLVTERQKLRDHLNDLKYEGGEALTRKQIDEIENNVNNAINKCERTKLKYERVQKILVNVKAGIEHLYEKLEFFKLEGKPNIVISDDTLVEGLAQVVEKMKLILQLIKNDASYRAQDFKQTWKDFNKEHIDQFINLNLRDNNIKPENVSRNIRVRIQDKEDDDVSDGEIEDDIDQEVTAKLKQKYGAQAKDKNAKKLNKPNKK
;
A
#
# COMPACT_ATOMS: atom_id res chain seq x y z
N MET A 1 17.74 20.67 26.81
CA MET A 1 17.42 21.84 25.93
C MET A 1 18.18 21.82 24.60
N SER A 2 19.47 21.43 24.57
CA SER A 2 20.28 21.38 23.33
C SER A 2 19.71 20.46 22.22
N ARG A 3 19.28 19.22 22.51
CA ARG A 3 18.69 18.29 21.51
C ARG A 3 17.38 18.77 20.86
N VAL A 4 16.58 19.56 21.56
CA VAL A 4 15.30 20.09 21.05
C VAL A 4 15.55 21.27 20.10
N GLN A 5 16.59 22.06 20.35
CA GLN A 5 17.04 23.10 19.43
C GLN A 5 17.65 22.52 18.15
N THR A 6 18.37 21.38 18.23
CA THR A 6 18.93 20.71 17.04
C THR A 6 17.85 20.04 16.17
N ALA A 7 16.79 19.49 16.79
CA ALA A 7 15.67 18.93 16.05
C ALA A 7 14.83 20.01 15.33
N LYS A 8 14.61 21.17 15.98
CA LYS A 8 13.92 22.31 15.36
C LYS A 8 14.72 22.94 14.22
N SER A 9 16.05 23.03 14.35
CA SER A 9 16.89 23.52 13.25
C SER A 9 16.93 22.54 12.07
N GLN A 10 16.96 21.23 12.32
CA GLN A 10 16.88 20.22 11.25
C GLN A 10 15.52 20.19 10.53
N GLN A 11 14.41 20.39 11.25
CA GLN A 11 13.09 20.53 10.62
C GLN A 11 12.97 21.82 9.78
N ASN A 12 13.52 22.94 10.26
CA ASN A 12 13.55 24.17 9.46
C ASN A 12 14.44 24.04 8.22
N ILE A 13 15.58 23.33 8.30
CA ILE A 13 16.44 23.09 7.14
C ILE A 13 15.73 22.20 6.10
N ARG A 14 15.04 21.15 6.54
CA ARG A 14 14.22 20.30 5.64
C ARG A 14 13.07 21.08 4.98
N SER A 15 12.42 21.97 5.72
CA SER A 15 11.37 22.84 5.17
C SER A 15 11.91 23.80 4.11
N ILE A 16 13.14 24.30 4.28
CA ILE A 16 13.81 25.17 3.30
C ILE A 16 14.27 24.38 2.07
N GLU A 17 14.75 23.15 2.25
CA GLU A 17 15.07 22.23 1.13
C GLU A 17 13.82 21.85 0.32
N GLU A 18 12.70 21.57 0.98
CA GLU A 18 11.42 21.30 0.31
C GLU A 18 10.89 22.53 -0.45
N GLU A 19 11.02 23.74 0.10
CA GLU A 19 10.71 24.98 -0.60
C GLU A 19 11.64 25.22 -1.81
N LEU A 20 12.93 24.89 -1.68
CA LEU A 20 13.90 25.00 -2.77
C LEU A 20 13.58 24.01 -3.89
N GLU A 21 13.27 22.75 -3.57
CA GLU A 21 12.83 21.76 -4.56
C GLU A 21 11.55 22.16 -5.27
N HIS A 22 10.58 22.73 -4.53
CA HIS A 22 9.34 23.24 -5.10
C HIS A 22 9.62 24.40 -6.07
N GLN A 23 10.53 25.33 -5.73
CA GLN A 23 10.93 26.42 -6.63
C GLN A 23 11.68 25.92 -7.86
N ILE A 24 12.52 24.89 -7.73
CA ILE A 24 13.22 24.26 -8.86
C ILE A 24 12.22 23.59 -9.81
N LYS A 25 11.26 22.81 -9.27
CA LYS A 25 10.19 22.18 -10.07
C LYS A 25 9.33 23.23 -10.77
N LYS A 26 9.00 24.32 -10.08
CA LYS A 26 8.25 25.44 -10.65
C LYS A 26 9.03 26.16 -11.76
N SER A 27 10.33 26.38 -11.59
CA SER A 27 11.19 26.94 -12.64
C SER A 27 11.27 26.01 -13.85
N GLY A 28 11.40 24.70 -13.64
CA GLY A 28 11.42 23.71 -14.72
C GLY A 28 10.11 23.67 -15.52
N LEU A 29 8.96 23.78 -14.86
CA LEU A 29 7.66 23.90 -15.52
C LEU A 29 7.55 25.20 -16.33
N LEU A 30 8.00 26.33 -15.79
CA LEU A 30 8.00 27.61 -16.50
C LEU A 30 8.94 27.62 -17.72
N ASP A 31 10.07 26.92 -17.64
CA ASP A 31 10.98 26.76 -18.77
C ASP A 31 10.43 25.80 -19.83
N ALA A 32 9.71 24.75 -19.42
CA ALA A 32 8.97 23.87 -20.33
C ALA A 32 7.85 24.64 -21.05
N ASP A 33 7.08 25.46 -20.33
CA ASP A 33 6.04 26.31 -20.91
C ASP A 33 6.65 27.32 -21.88
N ARG A 34 7.74 28.01 -21.51
CA ARG A 34 8.46 28.91 -22.41
C ARG A 34 8.92 28.23 -23.70
N LYS A 35 9.43 26.99 -23.60
CA LYS A 35 9.83 26.19 -24.75
C LYS A 35 8.64 25.80 -25.63
N ASN A 36 7.52 25.42 -25.03
CA ASN A 36 6.29 25.10 -25.77
C ASN A 36 5.71 26.33 -26.47
N PHE A 37 5.69 27.50 -25.81
CA PHE A 37 5.28 28.76 -26.44
C PHE A 37 6.19 29.13 -27.61
N TYR A 38 7.50 28.97 -27.47
CA TYR A 38 8.45 29.22 -28.55
C TYR A 38 8.24 28.28 -29.74
N ASN A 39 8.11 26.98 -29.48
CA ASN A 39 7.88 25.98 -30.52
C ASN A 39 6.56 26.22 -31.26
N ASN A 40 5.48 26.55 -30.54
CA ASN A 40 4.19 26.85 -31.15
C ASN A 40 4.23 28.16 -31.97
N ALA A 41 4.97 29.16 -31.50
CA ALA A 41 5.21 30.38 -32.27
C ALA A 41 6.04 30.13 -33.54
N GLU A 42 7.06 29.26 -33.48
CA GLU A 42 7.84 28.85 -34.65
C GLU A 42 7.00 28.05 -35.65
N GLU A 43 6.18 27.12 -35.17
CA GLU A 43 5.28 26.33 -36.00
C GLU A 43 4.25 27.22 -36.71
N THR A 44 3.70 28.21 -35.98
CA THR A 44 2.79 29.21 -36.56
C THR A 44 3.50 30.06 -37.61
N LYS A 45 4.74 30.49 -37.35
CA LYS A 45 5.56 31.23 -38.33
C LYS A 45 5.84 30.39 -39.58
N ARG A 46 6.11 29.10 -39.42
CA ARG A 46 6.30 28.17 -40.53
C ARG A 46 5.03 28.01 -41.36
N LYS A 47 3.87 27.78 -40.74
CA LYS A 47 2.56 27.71 -41.42
C LYS A 47 2.25 29.01 -42.18
N ASN A 48 2.53 30.16 -41.57
CA ASN A 48 2.35 31.45 -42.23
C ASN A 48 3.27 31.62 -43.44
N ASN A 49 4.53 31.16 -43.37
CA ASN A 49 5.45 31.19 -44.52
C ASN A 49 4.98 30.26 -45.65
N GLU A 50 4.49 29.06 -45.33
CA GLU A 50 3.91 28.12 -46.31
C GLU A 50 2.68 28.74 -47.01
N ILE A 51 1.80 29.43 -46.27
CA ILE A 51 0.65 30.16 -46.85
C ILE A 51 1.13 31.31 -47.76
N ILE A 52 2.15 32.06 -47.35
CA ILE A 52 2.72 33.14 -48.18
C ILE A 52 3.31 32.57 -49.48
N GLU A 53 3.97 31.41 -49.44
CA GLU A 53 4.47 30.75 -50.65
C GLU A 53 3.34 30.27 -51.57
N GLN A 54 2.26 29.73 -51.01
CA GLN A 54 1.07 29.35 -51.78
C GLN A 54 0.44 30.57 -52.46
N LEU A 55 0.22 31.67 -51.73
CA LEU A 55 -0.31 32.92 -52.28
C LEU A 55 0.61 33.55 -53.35
N LYS A 56 1.93 33.40 -53.20
CA LYS A 56 2.91 33.82 -54.22
C LYS A 56 2.87 32.93 -55.47
N LYS A 57 2.53 31.65 -55.33
CA LYS A 57 2.34 30.73 -56.46
C LYS A 57 1.04 31.06 -57.20
N GLU A 58 -0.05 31.23 -56.48
CA GLU A 58 -1.34 31.64 -57.04
C GLU A 58 -1.26 33.00 -57.75
N ASN A 59 -0.58 33.99 -57.17
CA ASN A 59 -0.36 35.27 -57.84
C ASN A 59 0.48 35.15 -59.12
N ARG A 60 1.45 34.23 -59.17
CA ARG A 60 2.21 33.97 -60.40
C ARG A 60 1.34 33.33 -61.46
N ASP A 61 0.46 32.42 -61.08
CA ASP A 61 -0.44 31.74 -62.02
C ASP A 61 -1.57 32.65 -62.51
N LEU A 62 -2.10 33.54 -61.65
CA LEU A 62 -3.03 34.60 -62.05
C LEU A 62 -2.38 35.61 -63.01
N LYS A 63 -1.11 35.96 -62.80
CA LYS A 63 -0.37 36.81 -63.75
C LYS A 63 -0.18 36.13 -65.11
N LYS A 64 0.13 34.84 -65.14
CA LYS A 64 0.18 34.07 -66.40
C LYS A 64 -1.17 34.08 -67.12
N LEU A 65 -2.27 33.85 -66.40
CA LEU A 65 -3.63 33.93 -66.94
C LEU A 65 -3.96 35.33 -67.47
N GLN A 66 -3.54 36.38 -66.77
CA GLN A 66 -3.70 37.76 -67.22
C GLN A 66 -2.92 38.03 -68.51
N ASP A 67 -1.66 37.60 -68.60
CA ASP A 67 -0.84 37.75 -69.79
C ASP A 67 -1.40 36.97 -70.98
N GLU A 68 -1.94 35.77 -70.74
CA GLU A 68 -2.62 34.94 -71.73
C GLU A 68 -3.91 35.59 -72.25
N LEU A 69 -4.71 36.20 -71.37
CA LEU A 69 -5.91 36.96 -71.75
C LEU A 69 -5.58 38.26 -72.50
N ILE A 70 -4.51 38.96 -72.14
CA ILE A 70 -4.05 40.16 -72.85
C ILE A 70 -3.52 39.79 -74.25
N ALA A 71 -2.79 38.68 -74.37
CA ALA A 71 -2.36 38.15 -75.67
C ALA A 71 -3.58 37.80 -76.56
N ASN A 72 -4.61 37.19 -75.99
CA ASN A 72 -5.85 36.86 -76.70
C ASN A 72 -6.66 38.11 -77.11
N LYS A 73 -6.68 39.16 -76.27
CA LYS A 73 -7.37 40.42 -76.56
C LYS A 73 -6.69 41.25 -77.66
N ARG A 74 -5.37 41.15 -77.79
CA ARG A 74 -4.62 41.79 -78.90
C ARG A 74 -4.86 41.11 -80.26
N GLY A 75 -5.40 39.89 -80.29
CA GLY A 75 -5.83 39.21 -81.52
C GLY A 75 -7.22 39.62 -82.05
N ALA A 76 -8.05 40.31 -81.25
CA ALA A 76 -9.47 40.56 -81.56
C ALA A 76 -9.83 42.04 -81.81
N SER A 77 -8.86 42.96 -81.84
CA SER A 77 -9.09 44.40 -82.04
C SER A 77 -8.48 44.91 -83.34
N ALA A 78 -8.97 44.39 -84.48
CA ALA A 78 -8.65 44.91 -85.80
C ALA A 78 -9.90 44.92 -86.71
N SER A 79 -10.94 45.67 -86.33
CA SER A 79 -11.96 46.19 -87.26
C SER A 79 -13.01 47.01 -86.52
N LEU A 80 -12.83 48.34 -86.47
CA LEU A 80 -13.97 49.27 -86.58
C LEU A 80 -13.48 50.69 -86.89
N ALA A 81 -13.18 50.95 -88.15
CA ALA A 81 -13.00 52.31 -88.68
C ALA A 81 -13.46 52.34 -90.14
N LYS A 82 -14.68 52.87 -90.39
CA LYS A 82 -15.12 53.66 -91.56
C LYS A 82 -16.61 53.44 -91.87
N THR A 83 -17.35 54.56 -91.90
CA THR A 83 -18.44 54.93 -92.84
C THR A 83 -18.86 56.36 -92.45
N GLN A 84 -18.31 57.44 -93.03
CA GLN A 84 -18.79 58.14 -94.26
C GLN A 84 -20.32 58.32 -94.25
N GLY A 85 -20.93 59.51 -94.32
CA GLY A 85 -20.60 60.72 -95.08
C GLY A 85 -21.39 60.74 -96.38
N ALA A 86 -22.40 61.63 -96.55
CA ALA A 86 -22.84 62.18 -97.84
C ALA A 86 -24.03 63.15 -97.67
N PHE A 87 -23.76 64.40 -98.04
CA PHE A 87 -24.70 65.50 -98.25
C PHE A 87 -25.08 65.50 -99.73
N ILE A 88 -26.37 65.34 -100.06
CA ILE A 88 -26.90 65.59 -101.41
C ILE A 88 -28.21 66.38 -101.27
N SER A 89 -28.18 67.60 -101.78
CA SER A 89 -29.33 68.44 -102.09
C SER A 89 -30.23 67.71 -103.10
N TRP A 90 -31.49 67.47 -102.74
CA TRP A 90 -32.50 66.94 -103.66
C TRP A 90 -33.65 67.95 -103.78
N SER A 91 -33.64 68.68 -104.90
CA SER A 91 -34.80 69.35 -105.46
C SER A 91 -35.68 68.29 -106.15
N GLY A 92 -36.78 67.93 -105.51
CA GLY A 92 -37.75 66.97 -106.03
C GLY A 92 -39.10 67.15 -105.34
N ASP A 93 -40.08 67.60 -106.12
CA ASP A 93 -41.53 67.49 -105.93
C ASP A 93 -42.11 67.66 -104.50
N ILE A 94 -42.69 68.84 -104.28
CA ILE A 94 -43.53 69.30 -103.15
C ILE A 94 -44.74 68.39 -102.82
N LYS A 95 -44.90 67.24 -103.49
CA LYS A 95 -45.91 66.21 -103.17
C LYS A 95 -45.42 65.15 -102.17
N ASP A 96 -44.11 65.02 -101.94
CA ASP A 96 -43.53 64.08 -100.96
C ASP A 96 -43.27 64.69 -99.57
N GLU A 97 -43.21 66.02 -99.45
CA GLU A 97 -42.94 66.69 -98.17
C GLU A 97 -44.01 66.38 -97.12
N ASN A 98 -45.29 66.36 -97.51
CA ASN A 98 -46.38 66.02 -96.59
C ASN A 98 -46.36 64.55 -96.15
N TYR A 99 -45.92 63.64 -97.02
CA TYR A 99 -45.75 62.23 -96.68
C TYR A 99 -44.60 62.03 -95.68
N TRP A 100 -43.46 62.68 -95.92
CA TRP A 100 -42.31 62.62 -95.01
C TRP A 100 -42.55 63.40 -93.72
N ARG A 101 -43.31 64.52 -93.73
CA ARG A 101 -43.77 65.22 -92.52
C ARG A 101 -44.70 64.34 -91.70
N ARG A 102 -45.66 63.67 -92.31
CA ARG A 102 -46.55 62.71 -91.62
C ARG A 102 -45.76 61.55 -91.03
N LYS A 103 -44.82 60.97 -91.78
CA LYS A 103 -43.94 59.90 -91.29
C LYS A 103 -43.00 60.38 -90.18
N LEU A 104 -42.55 61.63 -90.23
CA LEU A 104 -41.76 62.27 -89.19
C LEU A 104 -42.60 62.52 -87.93
N ASP A 105 -43.85 62.95 -88.08
CA ASP A 105 -44.76 63.18 -86.96
C ASP A 105 -45.19 61.85 -86.33
N ASP A 106 -45.40 60.79 -87.13
CA ASP A 106 -45.61 59.42 -86.63
C ASP A 106 -44.38 58.91 -85.87
N ALA A 107 -43.17 59.16 -86.38
CA ALA A 107 -41.92 58.80 -85.69
C ALA A 107 -41.71 59.61 -84.40
N LYS A 108 -42.06 60.91 -84.40
CA LYS A 108 -42.02 61.77 -83.20
C LYS A 108 -43.02 61.29 -82.16
N HIS A 109 -44.24 60.95 -82.57
CA HIS A 109 -45.26 60.40 -81.68
C HIS A 109 -44.81 59.08 -81.07
N LEU A 110 -44.24 58.17 -81.88
CA LEU A 110 -43.69 56.91 -81.40
C LEU A 110 -42.54 57.12 -80.41
N THR A 111 -41.65 58.09 -80.69
CA THR A 111 -40.54 58.43 -79.80
C THR A 111 -41.03 59.03 -78.49
N LYS A 112 -42.05 59.89 -78.54
CA LYS A 112 -42.68 60.48 -77.36
C LYS A 112 -43.35 59.41 -76.50
N ALA A 113 -44.12 58.49 -77.11
CA ALA A 113 -44.74 57.38 -76.41
C ALA A 113 -43.70 56.44 -75.76
N LYS A 114 -42.59 56.15 -76.46
CA LYS A 114 -41.47 55.38 -75.89
C LYS A 114 -40.78 56.11 -74.74
N LYS A 115 -40.62 57.43 -74.82
CA LYS A 115 -40.03 58.27 -73.77
C LYS A 115 -40.93 58.31 -72.52
N GLU A 116 -42.23 58.49 -72.70
CA GLU A 116 -43.22 58.41 -71.62
C GLU A 116 -43.21 57.03 -70.96
N ARG A 117 -43.12 55.95 -71.75
CA ARG A 117 -42.98 54.59 -71.20
C ARG A 117 -41.66 54.37 -70.46
N LEU A 118 -40.57 55.00 -70.92
CA LEU A 118 -39.28 54.97 -70.23
C LEU A 118 -39.35 55.70 -68.89
N ILE A 119 -40.00 56.86 -68.85
CA ILE A 119 -40.22 57.62 -67.61
C ILE A 119 -41.08 56.79 -66.64
N GLN A 120 -42.19 56.20 -67.11
CA GLN A 120 -43.00 55.30 -66.27
C GLN A 120 -42.22 54.09 -65.75
N LEU A 121 -41.33 53.50 -66.56
CA LEU A 121 -40.47 52.41 -66.13
C LEU A 121 -39.41 52.87 -65.13
N GLN A 122 -38.89 54.08 -65.30
CA GLN A 122 -37.92 54.67 -64.37
C GLN A 122 -38.58 55.07 -63.06
N ASP A 123 -39.80 55.59 -63.08
CA ASP A 123 -40.58 55.88 -61.87
C ASP A 123 -40.91 54.58 -61.12
N LYS A 124 -41.31 53.52 -61.83
CA LYS A 124 -41.49 52.19 -61.23
C LYS A 124 -40.18 51.60 -60.71
N LEU A 125 -39.06 51.83 -61.39
CA LEU A 125 -37.75 51.37 -60.93
C LEU A 125 -37.33 52.12 -59.67
N ASN A 126 -37.60 53.43 -59.61
CA ASN A 126 -37.34 54.26 -58.44
C ASN A 126 -38.24 53.87 -57.26
N GLU A 127 -39.52 53.60 -57.49
CA GLU A 127 -40.45 53.10 -56.47
C GLU A 127 -40.00 51.72 -55.94
N VAL A 128 -39.52 50.84 -56.83
CA VAL A 128 -38.95 49.54 -56.44
C VAL A 128 -37.57 49.68 -55.79
N SER A 129 -36.76 50.68 -56.14
CA SER A 129 -35.47 50.92 -55.49
C SER A 129 -35.66 51.53 -54.12
N ASP A 130 -36.57 52.48 -53.94
CA ASP A 130 -36.86 53.11 -52.65
C ASP A 130 -37.43 52.10 -51.66
N THR A 131 -38.23 51.14 -52.13
CA THR A 131 -38.72 50.01 -51.31
C THR A 131 -37.64 48.96 -51.00
N LYS A 132 -36.57 48.86 -51.79
CA LYS A 132 -35.46 47.90 -51.56
C LYS A 132 -34.26 48.50 -50.83
N PHE A 133 -34.09 49.82 -50.88
CA PHE A 133 -32.99 50.57 -50.24
C PHE A 133 -33.41 51.37 -49.01
N GLY A 134 -34.70 51.33 -48.64
CA GLY A 134 -35.09 51.53 -47.25
C GLY A 134 -34.39 50.47 -46.42
N VAL A 135 -33.19 50.80 -45.92
CA VAL A 135 -32.45 50.01 -44.94
C VAL A 135 -33.49 49.60 -43.91
N PRO A 136 -33.87 48.30 -43.81
CA PRO A 136 -34.80 47.92 -42.79
C PRO A 136 -34.06 48.25 -41.51
N GLU A 137 -34.57 49.23 -40.75
CA GLU A 137 -34.21 49.38 -39.34
C GLU A 137 -34.09 47.96 -38.80
N GLU A 138 -32.91 47.59 -38.28
CA GLU A 138 -32.60 46.21 -37.86
C GLU A 138 -33.88 45.55 -37.37
N SER A 139 -34.39 44.58 -38.15
CA SER A 139 -35.71 43.99 -37.92
C SER A 139 -35.84 43.75 -36.41
N PRO A 140 -36.96 44.11 -35.77
CA PRO A 140 -37.10 43.93 -34.31
C PRO A 140 -36.70 42.51 -33.87
N LEU A 141 -36.86 41.53 -34.77
CA LEU A 141 -36.34 40.18 -34.66
C LEU A 141 -34.80 40.09 -34.52
N MET A 142 -34.03 40.79 -35.35
CA MET A 142 -32.56 40.80 -35.33
C MET A 142 -32.01 41.47 -34.06
N ARG A 143 -32.66 42.54 -33.59
CA ARG A 143 -32.35 43.12 -32.27
C ARG A 143 -32.64 42.15 -31.14
N GLN A 144 -33.76 41.43 -31.21
CA GLN A 144 -34.12 40.42 -30.22
C GLN A 144 -33.14 39.23 -30.22
N ILE A 145 -32.72 38.76 -31.40
CA ILE A 145 -31.70 37.71 -31.55
C ILE A 145 -30.40 38.17 -30.86
N ARG A 146 -29.93 39.39 -31.13
CA ARG A 146 -28.71 39.93 -30.51
C ARG A 146 -28.78 40.02 -28.98
N ILE A 147 -29.94 40.38 -28.43
CA ILE A 147 -30.15 40.43 -26.97
C ILE A 147 -30.15 39.02 -26.38
N LEU A 148 -30.80 38.06 -27.05
CA LEU A 148 -30.84 36.67 -26.61
C LEU A 148 -29.44 36.03 -26.68
N GLU A 149 -28.66 36.31 -27.72
CA GLU A 149 -27.27 35.88 -27.86
C GLU A 149 -26.41 36.45 -26.71
N ASN A 150 -26.48 37.76 -26.45
CA ASN A 150 -25.76 38.38 -25.35
C ASN A 150 -26.16 37.83 -23.97
N ASN A 151 -27.45 37.48 -23.80
CA ASN A 151 -27.91 36.86 -22.57
C ASN A 151 -27.43 35.42 -22.43
N LEU A 152 -27.40 34.66 -23.53
CA LEU A 152 -26.86 33.32 -23.57
C LEU A 152 -25.37 33.34 -23.21
N ASP A 153 -24.58 34.24 -23.79
CA ASP A 153 -23.15 34.39 -23.48
C ASP A 153 -22.93 34.72 -22.00
N LYS A 154 -23.74 35.62 -21.43
CA LYS A 154 -23.68 35.92 -19.98
C LYS A 154 -24.00 34.70 -19.12
N VAL A 155 -25.00 33.91 -19.50
CA VAL A 155 -25.36 32.67 -18.77
C VAL A 155 -24.24 31.64 -18.90
N MET A 156 -23.63 31.51 -20.09
CA MET A 156 -22.51 30.61 -20.33
C MET A 156 -21.28 30.99 -19.50
N ILE A 157 -20.94 32.28 -19.41
CA ILE A 157 -19.85 32.77 -18.55
C ILE A 157 -20.14 32.41 -17.08
N LYS A 158 -21.35 32.71 -16.59
CA LYS A 158 -21.76 32.37 -15.21
C LYS A 158 -21.75 30.87 -14.94
N TYR A 159 -22.18 30.05 -15.91
CA TYR A 159 -22.15 28.60 -15.80
C TYR A 159 -20.70 28.09 -15.69
N ASN A 160 -19.81 28.58 -16.55
CA ASN A 160 -18.41 28.20 -16.54
C ASN A 160 -17.70 28.63 -15.23
N GLU A 161 -18.03 29.81 -14.70
CA GLU A 161 -17.55 30.28 -13.40
C GLU A 161 -18.10 29.43 -12.24
N ALA A 162 -19.40 29.12 -12.24
CA ALA A 162 -19.97 28.21 -11.25
C ALA A 162 -19.36 26.80 -11.32
N GLN A 163 -19.04 26.31 -12.53
CA GLN A 163 -18.35 25.03 -12.74
C GLN A 163 -16.91 25.06 -12.22
N SER A 164 -16.17 26.14 -12.44
CA SER A 164 -14.80 26.26 -11.91
C SER A 164 -14.80 26.31 -10.38
N ILE A 165 -15.72 27.08 -9.79
CA ILE A 165 -15.93 27.13 -8.32
C ILE A 165 -16.36 25.76 -7.77
N ARG A 166 -17.24 25.04 -8.47
CA ARG A 166 -17.63 23.69 -8.06
C ARG A 166 -16.43 22.74 -8.03
N LYS A 167 -15.60 22.77 -9.08
CA LYS A 167 -14.37 21.96 -9.16
C LYS A 167 -13.40 22.26 -8.02
N THR A 168 -13.22 23.54 -7.66
CA THR A 168 -12.33 23.89 -6.53
C THR A 168 -12.91 23.39 -5.20
N TYR A 169 -14.21 23.52 -4.96
CA TYR A 169 -14.84 22.96 -3.76
C TYR A 169 -14.78 21.42 -3.72
N GLU A 170 -14.98 20.74 -4.86
CA GLU A 170 -14.80 19.29 -4.94
C GLU A 170 -13.37 18.87 -4.56
N GLN A 171 -12.36 19.62 -5.01
CA GLN A 171 -10.97 19.37 -4.63
C GLN A 171 -10.70 19.62 -3.15
N ILE A 172 -11.25 20.70 -2.59
CA ILE A 172 -11.15 21.01 -1.14
C ILE A 172 -11.80 19.88 -0.34
N VAL A 173 -12.99 19.42 -0.72
CA VAL A 173 -13.68 18.31 -0.03
C VAL A 173 -12.89 17.01 -0.15
N LYS A 174 -12.29 16.71 -1.31
CA LYS A 174 -11.44 15.53 -1.49
C LYS A 174 -10.24 15.59 -0.54
N ARG A 175 -9.54 16.72 -0.49
CA ARG A 175 -8.40 16.93 0.42
C ARG A 175 -8.81 16.81 1.89
N LEU A 176 -9.92 17.41 2.30
CA LEU A 176 -10.42 17.29 3.68
C LEU A 176 -10.79 15.85 4.05
N LYS A 177 -11.31 15.06 3.11
CA LYS A 177 -11.57 13.63 3.33
C LYS A 177 -10.28 12.83 3.48
N GLU A 178 -9.26 13.12 2.67
CA GLU A 178 -7.93 12.51 2.78
C GLU A 178 -7.26 12.89 4.13
N GLU A 179 -7.33 14.17 4.51
CA GLU A 179 -6.82 14.67 5.80
C GLU A 179 -7.56 14.02 6.98
N ARG A 180 -8.88 13.83 6.90
CA ARG A 180 -9.65 13.11 7.93
C ARG A 180 -9.13 11.69 8.14
N VAL A 181 -8.92 10.92 7.06
CA VAL A 181 -8.35 9.57 7.16
C VAL A 181 -6.92 9.61 7.72
N GLY A 182 -6.14 10.65 7.37
CA GLY A 182 -4.83 10.91 7.96
C GLY A 182 -4.88 11.11 9.48
N TYR A 183 -5.85 11.89 9.99
CA TYR A 183 -6.04 12.09 11.42
C TYR A 183 -6.47 10.83 12.14
N ASP A 184 -7.35 10.01 11.55
CA ASP A 184 -7.75 8.73 12.16
C ASP A 184 -6.55 7.78 12.32
N ASN A 185 -5.64 7.75 11.33
CA ASN A 185 -4.40 6.96 11.43
C ASN A 185 -3.45 7.49 12.51
N GLN A 186 -3.31 8.82 12.64
CA GLN A 186 -2.50 9.43 13.69
C GLN A 186 -3.09 9.16 15.08
N LEU A 187 -4.42 9.25 15.22
CA LEU A 187 -5.12 8.94 16.46
C LEU A 187 -4.92 7.47 16.85
N ALA A 188 -5.11 6.54 15.91
CA ALA A 188 -4.87 5.11 16.15
C ALA A 188 -3.40 4.79 16.49
N ALA A 189 -2.43 5.56 15.99
CA ALA A 189 -1.03 5.43 16.38
C ALA A 189 -0.78 5.93 17.82
N ILE A 190 -1.38 7.07 18.19
CA ILE A 190 -1.30 7.63 19.55
C ILE A 190 -1.99 6.70 20.54
N GLU A 191 -3.17 6.16 20.22
CA GLU A 191 -3.90 5.21 21.06
C GLU A 191 -3.11 3.91 21.30
N ARG A 192 -2.47 3.36 20.27
CA ARG A 192 -1.57 2.21 20.43
C ARG A 192 -0.37 2.51 21.32
N SER A 193 0.22 3.69 21.16
CA SER A 193 1.33 4.15 22.01
C SER A 193 0.88 4.34 23.46
N LEU A 194 -0.30 4.92 23.68
CA LEU A 194 -0.90 5.10 25.00
C LEU A 194 -1.14 3.76 25.68
N LYS A 195 -1.77 2.81 24.99
CA LYS A 195 -2.01 1.46 25.50
C LYS A 195 -0.71 0.73 25.84
N GLY A 196 0.33 0.89 25.02
CA GLY A 196 1.67 0.39 25.34
C GLY A 196 2.24 1.01 26.62
N LYS A 197 2.07 2.32 26.80
CA LYS A 197 2.53 3.02 28.01
C LYS A 197 1.72 2.69 29.25
N GLU A 198 0.43 2.44 29.12
CA GLU A 198 -0.41 1.93 30.22
C GLU A 198 0.07 0.55 30.66
N HIS A 199 0.40 -0.34 29.72
CA HIS A 199 0.97 -1.64 30.04
C HIS A 199 2.35 -1.52 30.71
N ASP A 200 3.25 -0.69 30.17
CA ASP A 200 4.55 -0.39 30.81
C ASP A 200 4.36 0.12 32.25
N TYR A 201 3.33 0.95 32.47
CA TYR A 201 3.01 1.50 33.79
C TYR A 201 2.48 0.44 34.75
N GLU A 202 1.60 -0.45 34.28
CA GLU A 202 1.10 -1.59 35.07
C GLU A 202 2.24 -2.53 35.48
N GLU A 203 3.15 -2.86 34.56
CA GLU A 203 4.35 -3.65 34.87
C GLU A 203 5.23 -2.95 35.91
N LEU A 204 5.46 -1.64 35.77
CA LEU A 204 6.25 -0.87 36.72
C LEU A 204 5.57 -0.81 38.10
N LEU A 205 4.23 -0.77 38.15
CA LEU A 205 3.48 -0.78 39.39
C LEU A 205 3.64 -2.12 40.12
N LEU A 206 3.60 -3.24 39.39
CA LEU A 206 3.86 -4.57 39.96
C LEU A 206 5.28 -4.67 40.50
N LEU A 207 6.28 -4.21 39.73
CA LEU A 207 7.68 -4.16 40.19
C LEU A 207 7.86 -3.27 41.42
N ALA A 208 7.14 -2.14 41.50
CA ALA A 208 7.15 -1.28 42.66
C ALA A 208 6.57 -2.01 43.89
N HIS A 209 5.47 -2.74 43.73
CA HIS A 209 4.90 -3.56 44.78
C HIS A 209 5.89 -4.64 45.27
N ASP A 210 6.53 -5.35 44.36
CA ASP A 210 7.56 -6.36 44.69
C ASP A 210 8.76 -5.73 45.42
N ALA A 211 9.22 -4.57 44.97
CA ALA A 211 10.30 -3.83 45.62
C ALA A 211 9.91 -3.36 47.04
N THR A 212 8.67 -2.90 47.23
CA THR A 212 8.17 -2.55 48.58
C THR A 212 8.08 -3.78 49.48
N HIS A 213 7.61 -4.92 48.96
CA HIS A 213 7.52 -6.16 49.71
C HIS A 213 8.90 -6.68 50.12
N ALA A 214 9.86 -6.68 49.20
CA ALA A 214 11.24 -7.05 49.50
C ALA A 214 11.88 -6.14 50.56
N LYS A 215 11.60 -4.83 50.50
CA LYS A 215 12.04 -3.87 51.53
C LYS A 215 11.42 -4.17 52.89
N GLU A 216 10.12 -4.45 52.95
CA GLU A 216 9.42 -4.80 54.20
C GLU A 216 9.96 -6.10 54.81
N LEU A 217 10.21 -7.12 54.00
CA LEU A 217 10.84 -8.36 54.43
C LEU A 217 12.23 -8.11 55.01
N ALA A 218 13.08 -7.36 54.31
CA ALA A 218 14.42 -7.01 54.79
C ALA A 218 14.37 -6.19 56.09
N GLN A 219 13.43 -5.25 56.22
CA GLN A 219 13.22 -4.48 57.45
C GLN A 219 12.74 -5.37 58.60
N ALA A 220 11.85 -6.33 58.34
CA ALA A 220 11.36 -7.28 59.34
C ALA A 220 12.49 -8.20 59.82
N GLU A 221 13.33 -8.70 58.91
CA GLU A 221 14.51 -9.48 59.25
C GLU A 221 15.50 -8.66 60.08
N LEU A 222 15.81 -7.43 59.67
CA LEU A 222 16.68 -6.53 60.42
C LEU A 222 16.16 -6.32 61.85
N LYS A 223 14.86 -6.05 62.02
CA LYS A 223 14.25 -5.92 63.36
C LYS A 223 14.37 -7.21 64.18
N LYS A 224 14.19 -8.39 63.57
CA LYS A 224 14.42 -9.68 64.24
C LYS A 224 15.87 -9.83 64.71
N TYR A 225 16.84 -9.46 63.87
CA TYR A 225 18.26 -9.51 64.24
C TYR A 225 18.62 -8.49 65.33
N GLU A 226 18.08 -7.27 65.29
CA GLU A 226 18.25 -6.27 66.34
C GLU A 226 17.70 -6.76 67.68
N HIS A 227 16.51 -7.37 67.67
CA HIS A 227 15.92 -7.95 68.87
C HIS A 227 16.78 -9.10 69.43
N LYS A 228 17.25 -10.03 68.56
CA LYS A 228 18.19 -11.09 68.96
C LYS A 228 19.48 -10.50 69.55
N LYS A 229 20.07 -9.48 68.93
CA LYS A 229 21.27 -8.79 69.42
C LYS A 229 21.04 -8.09 70.76
N ALA A 230 19.86 -7.52 70.99
CA ALA A 230 19.49 -6.92 72.27
C ALA A 230 19.33 -8.00 73.35
N ALA A 231 18.64 -9.10 73.06
CA ALA A 231 18.47 -10.23 73.98
C ALA A 231 19.82 -10.84 74.40
N VAL A 232 20.75 -11.03 73.45
CA VAL A 232 22.11 -11.50 73.74
C VAL A 232 22.89 -10.51 74.61
N ARG A 233 22.75 -9.20 74.35
CA ARG A 233 23.36 -8.16 75.20
C ARG A 233 22.83 -8.21 76.63
N GLU A 234 21.52 -8.39 76.81
CA GLU A 234 20.91 -8.47 78.13
C GLU A 234 21.30 -9.76 78.88
N LEU A 235 21.32 -10.91 78.20
CA LEU A 235 21.85 -12.16 78.75
C LEU A 235 23.32 -12.03 79.17
N ARG A 236 24.15 -11.38 78.35
CA ARG A 236 25.55 -11.12 78.69
C ARG A 236 25.68 -10.20 79.89
N LYS A 237 24.88 -9.13 79.97
CA LYS A 237 24.87 -8.18 81.07
C LYS A 237 24.47 -8.88 82.38
N THR A 238 23.36 -9.61 82.38
CA THR A 238 22.90 -10.39 83.55
C THR A 238 23.92 -11.44 83.98
N TYR A 239 24.58 -12.12 83.05
CA TYR A 239 25.66 -13.07 83.36
C TYR A 239 26.88 -12.37 84.02
N LEU A 240 27.32 -11.23 83.48
CA LEU A 240 28.41 -10.45 84.05
C LEU A 240 28.05 -9.89 85.43
N ASP A 241 26.82 -9.40 85.61
CA ASP A 241 26.33 -8.91 86.89
C ASP A 241 26.24 -10.04 87.94
N ALA A 242 25.78 -11.23 87.54
CA ALA A 242 25.78 -12.41 88.41
C ALA A 242 27.22 -12.83 88.81
N LYS A 243 28.17 -12.81 87.86
CA LYS A 243 29.58 -13.08 88.16
C LYS A 243 30.20 -12.01 89.06
N ARG A 244 29.89 -10.73 88.86
CA ARG A 244 30.33 -9.63 89.73
C ARG A 244 29.81 -9.81 91.15
N LYS A 245 28.53 -10.12 91.32
CA LYS A 245 27.94 -10.41 92.64
C LYS A 245 28.62 -11.61 93.32
N ALA A 246 28.87 -12.69 92.58
CA ALA A 246 29.57 -13.86 93.14
C ALA A 246 31.02 -13.54 93.57
N ILE A 247 31.72 -12.67 92.83
CA ILE A 247 33.06 -12.18 93.21
C ILE A 247 32.96 -11.30 94.47
N GLU A 248 32.02 -10.36 94.51
CA GLU A 248 31.80 -9.48 95.66
C GLU A 248 31.44 -10.29 96.93
N GLU A 249 30.63 -11.34 96.80
CA GLU A 249 30.33 -12.28 97.89
C GLU A 249 31.57 -13.05 98.34
N ARG A 250 32.41 -13.53 97.41
CA ARG A 250 33.69 -14.18 97.73
C ARG A 250 34.65 -13.22 98.43
N GLU A 251 34.77 -11.98 97.96
CA GLU A 251 35.60 -10.95 98.59
C GLU A 251 35.11 -10.64 100.00
N LYS A 252 33.79 -10.54 100.23
CA LYS A 252 33.23 -10.38 101.58
C LYS A 252 33.55 -11.57 102.49
N VAL A 253 33.53 -12.80 101.98
CA VAL A 253 33.90 -14.00 102.73
C VAL A 253 35.40 -14.02 103.03
N ILE A 254 36.25 -13.69 102.05
CA ILE A 254 37.70 -13.58 102.22
C ILE A 254 38.04 -12.49 103.22
N GLN A 255 37.44 -11.31 103.15
CA GLN A 255 37.64 -10.24 104.14
C GLN A 255 37.23 -10.68 105.55
N LYS A 256 36.14 -11.46 105.69
CA LYS A 256 35.75 -12.04 106.99
C LYS A 256 36.75 -13.10 107.47
N LEU A 257 37.28 -13.92 106.56
CA LEU A 257 38.31 -14.92 106.84
C LEU A 257 39.63 -14.25 107.20
N GLU A 258 40.13 -13.28 106.44
CA GLU A 258 41.32 -12.49 106.75
C GLU A 258 41.19 -11.75 108.08
N LYS A 259 39.98 -11.28 108.44
CA LYS A 259 39.74 -10.71 109.77
C LYS A 259 39.88 -11.79 110.86
N ARG A 260 39.29 -12.96 110.66
CA ARG A 260 39.45 -14.12 111.57
C ARG A 260 40.87 -14.68 111.59
N GLU A 261 41.60 -14.62 110.48
CA GLU A 261 42.95 -15.14 110.31
C GLU A 261 43.97 -14.14 110.83
N LYS A 262 43.74 -12.82 110.74
CA LYS A 262 44.47 -11.84 111.57
C LYS A 262 44.25 -12.07 113.05
N ASP A 263 43.06 -12.54 113.44
CA ASP A 263 42.77 -12.96 114.82
C ASP A 263 43.40 -14.35 115.17
N ASN A 264 43.72 -15.21 114.18
CA ASN A 264 44.23 -16.58 114.37
C ASN A 264 45.74 -16.78 114.06
N VAL A 265 46.38 -15.94 113.26
CA VAL A 265 47.83 -15.98 112.90
C VAL A 265 48.71 -15.60 114.10
N GLN A 266 48.10 -15.21 115.21
CA GLN A 266 48.75 -15.19 116.52
C GLN A 266 48.92 -16.59 117.13
N THR A 267 48.43 -17.66 116.50
CA THR A 267 48.43 -19.03 117.05
C THR A 267 48.54 -20.08 115.93
N GLN A 268 49.67 -20.79 115.91
CA GLN A 268 49.97 -22.03 115.15
C GLN A 268 50.71 -21.90 113.81
N VAL A 269 52.03 -21.97 113.95
CA VAL A 269 52.97 -22.65 113.05
C VAL A 269 52.91 -24.16 113.37
N GLU A 270 52.98 -25.05 112.37
CA GLU A 270 53.83 -26.27 112.32
C GLU A 270 53.22 -27.53 111.63
N TYR A 271 54.05 -28.10 110.73
CA TYR A 271 54.25 -29.54 110.39
C TYR A 271 53.10 -30.33 109.71
N ASN A 272 53.32 -31.33 108.82
CA ASN A 272 54.51 -32.04 108.36
C ASN A 272 54.25 -32.83 107.04
N THR A 273 55.35 -33.13 106.37
CA THR A 273 55.63 -34.08 105.26
C THR A 273 55.25 -35.54 105.55
N SER A 274 55.01 -36.38 104.51
CA SER A 274 55.73 -37.68 104.29
C SER A 274 55.20 -38.53 103.12
N ASN A 275 56.15 -39.28 102.54
CA ASN A 275 56.17 -40.05 101.29
C ASN A 275 56.09 -41.59 101.57
N ILE A 276 56.43 -42.37 100.53
CA ILE A 276 57.01 -43.76 100.46
C ILE A 276 55.98 -44.97 100.31
N PRO A 277 56.34 -46.19 99.80
CA PRO A 277 56.28 -46.58 98.35
C PRO A 277 56.02 -48.11 98.00
N ILE A 278 56.29 -48.51 96.72
CA ILE A 278 56.78 -49.81 96.10
C ILE A 278 56.03 -51.16 96.35
N GLN A 279 55.72 -51.94 95.28
CA GLN A 279 56.28 -53.31 95.03
C GLN A 279 55.73 -54.04 93.77
N GLU A 280 56.68 -54.68 93.06
CA GLU A 280 56.57 -55.55 91.87
C GLU A 280 56.08 -56.98 92.19
N SER A 281 55.59 -57.71 91.19
CA SER A 281 55.66 -59.19 91.13
C SER A 281 55.53 -59.71 89.69
N SER A 282 56.27 -60.78 89.40
CA SER A 282 56.57 -61.36 88.08
C SER A 282 55.92 -62.74 87.83
N ASN A 283 56.03 -63.22 86.57
CA ASN A 283 56.07 -64.64 86.09
C ASN A 283 54.84 -65.31 85.40
N PRO A 284 55.01 -66.37 84.55
CA PRO A 284 54.77 -66.33 83.09
C PRO A 284 53.78 -67.38 82.53
N ASN A 285 53.22 -67.18 81.32
CA ASN A 285 52.61 -68.25 80.50
C ASN A 285 52.38 -67.81 79.04
N VAL A 286 53.19 -68.31 78.10
CA VAL A 286 53.35 -67.72 76.76
C VAL A 286 52.28 -68.14 75.73
N ASP A 287 51.52 -69.22 75.92
CA ASP A 287 50.51 -69.64 74.92
C ASP A 287 49.08 -69.16 75.20
N THR A 288 48.73 -68.85 76.45
CA THR A 288 47.54 -68.03 76.73
C THR A 288 47.79 -66.55 76.46
N ASN A 289 49.06 -66.13 76.37
CA ASN A 289 49.43 -64.73 76.22
C ASN A 289 49.01 -64.20 74.86
N ILE A 290 49.10 -64.94 73.76
CA ILE A 290 48.73 -64.38 72.45
C ILE A 290 47.22 -64.15 72.34
N GLN A 291 46.40 -65.06 72.88
CA GLN A 291 44.94 -64.88 72.91
C GLN A 291 44.51 -63.84 73.94
N LYS A 292 45.13 -63.81 75.13
CA LYS A 292 44.89 -62.76 76.14
C LYS A 292 45.43 -61.41 75.70
N GLN A 293 46.51 -61.36 74.93
CA GLN A 293 47.06 -60.13 74.37
C GLN A 293 46.17 -59.64 73.25
N LYS A 294 45.66 -60.50 72.35
CA LYS A 294 44.60 -60.09 71.41
C LYS A 294 43.34 -59.63 72.14
N LEU A 295 42.93 -60.32 73.21
CA LEU A 295 41.78 -59.92 74.01
C LEU A 295 42.04 -58.59 74.73
N ALA A 296 43.24 -58.38 75.25
CA ALA A 296 43.69 -57.14 75.88
C ALA A 296 43.87 -56.01 74.87
N ASP A 297 44.31 -56.30 73.64
CA ASP A 297 44.43 -55.34 72.54
C ASP A 297 43.03 -54.91 72.09
N TYR A 298 42.07 -55.85 71.99
CA TYR A 298 40.67 -55.54 71.75
C TYR A 298 40.07 -54.77 72.93
N GLU A 299 40.33 -55.17 74.17
CA GLU A 299 39.82 -54.52 75.38
C GLU A 299 40.41 -53.12 75.57
N GLU A 300 41.68 -52.90 75.23
CA GLU A 300 42.35 -51.60 75.20
C GLU A 300 41.83 -50.73 74.05
N ALA A 301 41.62 -51.30 72.86
CA ALA A 301 40.97 -50.60 71.76
C ALA A 301 39.52 -50.21 72.10
N PHE A 302 38.80 -51.08 72.81
CA PHE A 302 37.45 -50.81 73.32
C PHE A 302 37.47 -49.77 74.44
N HIS A 303 38.46 -49.79 75.34
CA HIS A 303 38.62 -48.76 76.36
C HIS A 303 38.94 -47.40 75.74
N LYS A 304 39.81 -47.35 74.73
CA LYS A 304 40.10 -46.14 73.95
C LYS A 304 38.86 -45.64 73.21
N LEU A 305 38.06 -46.53 72.62
CA LEU A 305 36.77 -46.19 72.02
C LEU A 305 35.77 -45.68 73.08
N LYS A 306 35.71 -46.31 74.26
CA LYS A 306 34.84 -45.94 75.37
C LYS A 306 35.20 -44.56 75.93
N GLU A 307 36.49 -44.28 76.06
CA GLU A 307 37.02 -43.00 76.51
C GLU A 307 36.82 -41.89 75.45
N ALA A 308 37.03 -42.20 74.17
CA ALA A 308 36.85 -41.25 73.07
C ALA A 308 35.37 -40.95 72.77
N THR A 309 34.48 -41.91 72.96
CA THR A 309 33.05 -41.77 72.64
C THR A 309 32.18 -41.46 73.86
N GLY A 310 32.63 -41.77 75.08
CA GLY A 310 31.97 -41.43 76.35
C GLY A 310 30.78 -42.32 76.73
N PHE A 311 30.51 -43.41 76.01
CA PHE A 311 29.38 -44.32 76.29
C PHE A 311 29.74 -45.41 77.30
N ARG A 312 28.78 -45.85 78.13
CA ARG A 312 29.03 -46.80 79.23
C ARG A 312 28.83 -48.27 78.84
N ASP A 313 27.96 -48.53 77.86
CA ASP A 313 27.57 -49.85 77.37
C ASP A 313 27.97 -50.06 75.90
N VAL A 314 28.31 -51.29 75.54
CA VAL A 314 28.73 -51.70 74.19
C VAL A 314 27.56 -51.58 73.21
N ASN A 315 26.34 -51.87 73.66
CA ASN A 315 25.16 -51.79 72.81
C ASN A 315 24.84 -50.35 72.39
N ASP A 316 25.11 -49.36 73.26
CA ASP A 316 24.95 -47.93 72.95
C ASP A 316 25.94 -47.47 71.88
N ILE A 317 27.19 -47.97 71.93
CA ILE A 317 28.22 -47.70 70.92
C ILE A 317 27.78 -48.25 69.57
N ILE A 318 27.27 -49.49 69.54
CA ILE A 318 26.80 -50.13 68.30
C ILE A 318 25.63 -49.34 67.72
N GLN A 319 24.61 -49.00 68.52
CA GLN A 319 23.45 -48.25 68.05
C GLN A 319 23.80 -46.85 67.53
N LYS A 320 24.78 -46.19 68.16
CA LYS A 320 25.26 -44.88 67.70
C LYS A 320 26.11 -44.97 66.45
N PHE A 321 26.89 -46.05 66.31
CA PHE A 321 27.62 -46.33 65.06
C PHE A 321 26.67 -46.67 63.92
N THR A 322 25.63 -47.49 64.13
CA THR A 322 24.65 -47.78 63.08
C THR A 322 23.85 -46.54 62.69
N SER A 323 23.37 -45.75 63.65
CA SER A 323 22.69 -44.49 63.31
C SER A 323 23.62 -43.48 62.64
N GLN A 324 24.89 -43.38 63.05
CA GLN A 324 25.87 -42.52 62.39
C GLN A 324 26.22 -43.02 60.98
N ASP A 325 26.30 -44.33 60.76
CA ASP A 325 26.53 -44.94 59.45
C ASP A 325 25.32 -44.75 58.52
N GLU A 326 24.09 -44.87 59.05
CA GLU A 326 22.85 -44.51 58.33
C GLU A 326 22.80 -43.02 57.98
N THR A 327 23.18 -42.14 58.93
CA THR A 327 23.23 -40.69 58.67
C THR A 327 24.33 -40.36 57.64
N SER A 328 25.47 -41.05 57.70
CA SER A 328 26.57 -40.90 56.73
C SER A 328 26.16 -41.38 55.34
N LYS A 329 25.45 -42.51 55.24
CA LYS A 329 24.87 -42.99 53.98
C LYS A 329 23.87 -41.99 53.43
N SER A 330 22.93 -41.52 54.24
CA SER A 330 21.97 -40.49 53.81
C SER A 330 22.65 -39.20 53.34
N LEU A 331 23.69 -38.73 54.03
CA LEU A 331 24.47 -37.56 53.60
C LEU A 331 25.26 -37.83 52.31
N SER A 332 25.76 -39.05 52.12
CA SER A 332 26.45 -39.45 50.90
C SER A 332 25.48 -39.52 49.71
N ASP A 333 24.28 -40.04 49.92
CA ASP A 333 23.22 -40.11 48.91
C ASP A 333 22.76 -38.69 48.53
N LEU A 334 22.51 -37.84 49.53
CA LEU A 334 22.15 -36.43 49.33
C LEU A 334 23.26 -35.67 48.58
N LYS A 335 24.53 -35.95 48.91
CA LYS A 335 25.69 -35.39 48.19
C LYS A 335 25.71 -35.87 46.73
N GLY A 336 25.40 -37.14 46.47
CA GLY A 336 25.25 -37.69 45.13
C GLY A 336 24.14 -36.98 44.35
N GLU A 337 22.95 -36.87 44.93
CA GLU A 337 21.81 -36.17 44.31
C GLU A 337 22.12 -34.70 44.00
N TYR A 338 22.80 -33.99 44.90
CA TYR A 338 23.21 -32.61 44.63
C TYR A 338 24.30 -32.53 43.55
N GLN A 339 25.22 -33.50 43.51
CA GLN A 339 26.23 -33.56 42.46
C GLN A 339 25.58 -33.80 41.09
N ASP A 340 24.63 -34.73 40.99
CA ASP A 340 23.86 -35.00 39.78
C ASP A 340 23.06 -33.77 39.35
N LYS A 341 22.44 -33.07 40.31
CA LYS A 341 21.70 -31.83 40.04
C LYS A 341 22.61 -30.70 39.56
N ILE A 342 23.82 -30.59 40.10
CA ILE A 342 24.84 -29.65 39.63
C ILE A 342 25.26 -30.00 38.19
N GLU A 343 25.51 -31.28 37.88
CA GLU A 343 25.85 -31.71 36.53
C GLU A 343 24.71 -31.42 35.54
N GLN A 344 23.46 -31.72 35.90
CA GLN A 344 22.29 -31.39 35.09
C GLN A 344 22.21 -29.89 34.80
N LEU A 345 22.31 -29.04 35.83
CA LEU A 345 22.28 -27.59 35.66
C LEU A 345 23.46 -27.05 34.83
N VAL A 346 24.65 -27.66 34.95
CA VAL A 346 25.82 -27.30 34.14
C VAL A 346 25.60 -27.67 32.67
N THR A 347 25.04 -28.85 32.39
CA THR A 347 24.73 -29.27 31.01
C THR A 347 23.63 -28.41 30.40
N GLU A 348 22.59 -28.06 31.17
CA GLU A 348 21.52 -27.16 30.73
C GLU A 348 22.06 -25.75 30.44
N ARG A 349 22.89 -25.22 31.34
CA ARG A 349 23.58 -23.94 31.13
C ARG A 349 24.46 -23.97 29.87
N GLN A 350 25.13 -25.08 29.60
CA GLN A 350 25.94 -25.23 28.39
C GLN A 350 25.05 -25.25 27.13
N LYS A 351 23.97 -26.04 27.12
CA LYS A 351 22.99 -26.05 26.02
C LYS A 351 22.39 -24.68 25.75
N LEU A 352 22.00 -23.96 26.81
CA LEU A 352 21.48 -22.59 26.69
C LEU A 352 22.54 -21.62 26.17
N ARG A 353 23.80 -21.80 26.56
CA ARG A 353 24.92 -21.01 26.05
C ARG A 353 25.20 -21.30 24.57
N ASP A 354 25.10 -22.56 24.17
CA ASP A 354 25.26 -22.98 22.78
C ASP A 354 24.12 -22.43 21.92
N HIS A 355 22.85 -22.57 22.34
CA HIS A 355 21.72 -21.90 21.68
C HIS A 355 21.86 -20.38 21.62
N LEU A 356 22.38 -19.75 22.67
CA LEU A 356 22.62 -18.31 22.68
C LEU A 356 23.74 -17.93 21.71
N ASN A 357 24.78 -18.75 21.61
CA ASN A 357 25.81 -18.56 20.59
C ASN A 357 25.22 -18.74 19.19
N ASP A 358 24.45 -19.80 18.95
CA ASP A 358 23.76 -20.04 17.68
C ASP A 358 22.90 -18.84 17.30
N LEU A 359 22.06 -18.34 18.21
CA LEU A 359 21.27 -17.12 18.01
C LEU A 359 22.11 -15.85 17.82
N LYS A 360 23.27 -15.74 18.49
CA LYS A 360 24.19 -14.59 18.32
C LYS A 360 24.93 -14.65 17.00
N TYR A 361 25.23 -15.83 16.48
CA TYR A 361 25.89 -16.01 15.20
C TYR A 361 24.89 -16.00 14.05
N GLU A 362 23.66 -16.50 14.23
CA GLU A 362 22.51 -16.31 13.32
C GLU A 362 22.02 -14.86 13.29
N GLY A 363 22.08 -14.13 14.40
CA GLY A 363 21.78 -12.69 14.47
C GLY A 363 22.95 -11.78 14.12
N GLY A 364 24.16 -12.33 14.00
CA GLY A 364 25.42 -11.61 13.78
C GLY A 364 25.98 -11.78 12.37
N GLU A 365 25.54 -12.79 11.63
CA GLU A 365 25.75 -12.84 10.18
C GLU A 365 24.73 -11.86 9.57
N ALA A 366 25.19 -10.67 9.20
CA ALA A 366 24.43 -9.81 8.31
C ALA A 366 23.94 -10.70 7.16
N LEU A 367 22.63 -10.97 7.13
CA LEU A 367 21.97 -11.82 6.15
C LEU A 367 22.66 -11.56 4.82
N THR A 368 23.35 -12.56 4.27
CA THR A 368 24.34 -12.31 3.22
C THR A 368 23.59 -11.54 2.13
N ARG A 369 24.17 -10.49 1.54
CA ARG A 369 23.43 -9.62 0.60
C ARG A 369 22.62 -10.42 -0.44
N LYS A 370 23.14 -11.59 -0.85
CA LYS A 370 22.46 -12.58 -1.70
C LYS A 370 21.16 -13.17 -1.12
N GLN A 371 21.11 -13.51 0.16
CA GLN A 371 19.91 -13.99 0.85
C GLN A 371 18.87 -12.87 1.01
N ILE A 372 19.32 -11.62 1.23
CA ILE A 372 18.44 -10.44 1.19
C ILE A 372 17.87 -10.26 -0.22
N ASP A 373 18.73 -10.29 -1.25
CA ASP A 373 18.31 -10.14 -2.64
C ASP A 373 17.37 -11.31 -3.08
N GLU A 374 17.56 -12.53 -2.57
CA GLU A 374 16.66 -13.67 -2.80
C GLU A 374 15.30 -13.50 -2.11
N ILE A 375 15.27 -12.99 -0.88
CA ILE A 375 14.03 -12.68 -0.18
C ILE A 375 13.31 -11.53 -0.88
N GLU A 376 14.01 -10.46 -1.25
CA GLU A 376 13.46 -9.33 -2.02
C GLU A 376 12.90 -9.81 -3.36
N ASN A 377 13.61 -10.66 -4.09
CA ASN A 377 13.12 -11.25 -5.33
C ASN A 377 11.89 -12.14 -5.12
N ASN A 378 11.88 -12.96 -4.08
CA ASN A 378 10.73 -13.80 -3.76
C ASN A 378 9.51 -12.96 -3.35
N VAL A 379 9.71 -11.89 -2.59
CA VAL A 379 8.66 -10.93 -2.23
C VAL A 379 8.13 -10.22 -3.47
N ASN A 380 9.00 -9.71 -4.35
CA ASN A 380 8.59 -9.07 -5.60
C ASN A 380 7.83 -10.02 -6.53
N ASN A 381 8.28 -11.28 -6.63
CA ASN A 381 7.58 -12.30 -7.40
C ASN A 381 6.19 -12.62 -6.83
N ALA A 382 6.08 -12.68 -5.49
CA ALA A 382 4.80 -12.88 -4.82
C ALA A 382 3.85 -11.69 -5.02
N ILE A 383 4.37 -10.45 -4.95
CA ILE A 383 3.61 -9.22 -5.21
C ILE A 383 3.09 -9.21 -6.65
N ASN A 384 3.97 -9.43 -7.64
CA ASN A 384 3.58 -9.47 -9.05
C ASN A 384 2.54 -10.55 -9.34
N LYS A 385 2.67 -11.73 -8.71
CA LYS A 385 1.67 -12.80 -8.83
C LYS A 385 0.33 -12.41 -8.20
N CYS A 386 0.36 -11.72 -7.05
CA CYS A 386 -0.83 -11.20 -6.40
C CYS A 386 -1.54 -10.17 -7.27
N GLU A 387 -0.81 -9.20 -7.81
CA GLU A 387 -1.36 -8.15 -8.71
C GLU A 387 -1.96 -8.73 -9.98
N ARG A 388 -1.27 -9.66 -10.64
CA ARG A 388 -1.81 -10.39 -11.82
C ARG A 388 -3.10 -11.14 -11.48
N THR A 389 -3.16 -11.76 -10.31
CA THR A 389 -4.36 -12.49 -9.87
C THR A 389 -5.49 -11.52 -9.53
N LYS A 390 -5.19 -10.38 -8.93
CA LYS A 390 -6.14 -9.30 -8.63
C LYS A 390 -6.75 -8.73 -9.91
N LEU A 391 -5.95 -8.43 -10.93
CA LEU A 391 -6.46 -7.93 -12.22
C LEU A 391 -7.37 -8.96 -12.91
N LYS A 392 -6.99 -10.24 -12.88
CA LYS A 392 -7.86 -11.33 -13.39
C LYS A 392 -9.16 -11.40 -12.61
N TYR A 393 -9.11 -11.29 -11.29
CA TYR A 393 -10.29 -11.27 -10.43
C TYR A 393 -11.19 -10.07 -10.73
N GLU A 394 -10.64 -8.86 -10.87
CA GLU A 394 -11.40 -7.65 -11.23
C GLU A 394 -12.09 -7.80 -12.60
N ARG A 395 -11.40 -8.37 -13.59
CA ARG A 395 -12.00 -8.67 -14.90
C ARG A 395 -13.17 -9.66 -14.78
N VAL A 396 -12.96 -10.76 -14.06
CA VAL A 396 -14.02 -11.77 -13.84
C VAL A 396 -15.18 -11.18 -13.03
N GLN A 397 -14.90 -10.32 -12.06
CA GLN A 397 -15.90 -9.61 -11.27
C GLN A 397 -16.74 -8.68 -12.15
N LYS A 398 -16.13 -7.91 -13.06
CA LYS A 398 -16.87 -7.09 -14.04
C LYS A 398 -17.78 -7.94 -14.92
N ILE A 399 -17.28 -9.07 -15.43
CA ILE A 399 -18.08 -10.01 -16.23
C ILE A 399 -19.24 -10.55 -15.39
N LEU A 400 -18.99 -10.94 -14.14
CA LEU A 400 -20.00 -11.45 -13.24
C LEU A 400 -21.11 -10.42 -12.98
N VAL A 401 -20.75 -9.15 -12.73
CA VAL A 401 -21.73 -8.06 -12.57
C VAL A 401 -22.58 -7.89 -13.82
N ASN A 402 -21.98 -7.95 -15.01
CA ASN A 402 -22.72 -7.87 -16.27
C ASN A 402 -23.67 -9.07 -16.46
N VAL A 403 -23.23 -10.27 -16.08
CA VAL A 403 -24.08 -11.48 -16.14
C VAL A 403 -25.25 -11.36 -15.15
N LYS A 404 -25.01 -10.86 -13.93
CA LYS A 404 -26.07 -10.60 -12.93
C LYS A 404 -27.12 -9.64 -13.48
N ALA A 405 -26.69 -8.48 -13.97
CA ALA A 405 -27.59 -7.49 -14.57
C ALA A 405 -28.34 -8.05 -15.79
N GLY A 406 -27.68 -8.90 -16.60
CA GLY A 406 -28.31 -9.60 -17.71
C GLY A 406 -29.40 -10.58 -17.27
N ILE A 407 -29.16 -11.35 -16.20
CA ILE A 407 -30.15 -12.28 -15.63
C ILE A 407 -31.33 -11.53 -15.04
N GLU A 408 -31.08 -10.45 -14.28
CA GLU A 408 -32.12 -9.58 -13.72
C GLU A 408 -33.01 -9.00 -14.82
N HIS A 409 -32.41 -8.45 -15.87
CA HIS A 409 -33.15 -7.87 -16.99
C HIS A 409 -33.93 -8.93 -17.81
N LEU A 410 -33.37 -10.14 -17.99
CA LEU A 410 -34.11 -11.24 -18.60
C LEU A 410 -35.30 -11.67 -17.73
N TYR A 411 -35.13 -11.71 -16.42
CA TYR A 411 -36.18 -12.08 -15.48
C TYR A 411 -37.30 -11.03 -15.42
N GLU A 412 -36.96 -9.74 -15.40
CA GLU A 412 -37.91 -8.62 -15.47
C GLU A 412 -38.73 -8.69 -16.78
N LYS A 413 -38.07 -8.91 -17.93
CA LYS A 413 -38.78 -9.07 -19.21
C LYS A 413 -39.70 -10.30 -19.26
N LEU A 414 -39.39 -11.33 -18.48
CA LEU A 414 -40.17 -12.56 -18.39
C LEU A 414 -41.10 -12.58 -17.17
N GLU A 415 -41.28 -11.45 -16.47
CA GLU A 415 -42.17 -11.34 -15.31
C GLU A 415 -43.62 -11.61 -15.68
N PHE A 416 -44.02 -11.26 -16.91
CA PHE A 416 -45.37 -11.45 -17.43
C PHE A 416 -45.77 -12.93 -17.63
N PHE A 417 -44.78 -13.84 -17.75
CA PHE A 417 -45.03 -15.28 -17.92
C PHE A 417 -44.87 -15.99 -16.57
N LYS A 418 -46.00 -16.30 -15.93
CA LYS A 418 -46.03 -17.02 -14.65
C LYS A 418 -45.93 -18.53 -14.89
N LEU A 419 -45.00 -19.18 -14.20
CA LEU A 419 -44.92 -20.64 -14.14
C LEU A 419 -45.96 -21.14 -13.14
N GLU A 420 -46.86 -22.03 -13.55
CA GLU A 420 -47.83 -22.63 -12.63
C GLU A 420 -47.09 -23.50 -11.59
N GLY A 421 -47.30 -23.21 -10.30
CA GLY A 421 -46.80 -24.03 -9.19
C GLY A 421 -45.41 -23.69 -8.63
N LYS A 422 -44.70 -22.66 -9.11
CA LYS A 422 -43.43 -22.20 -8.52
C LYS A 422 -43.52 -20.73 -8.05
N PRO A 423 -43.07 -20.38 -6.83
CA PRO A 423 -43.10 -19.01 -6.36
C PRO A 423 -42.15 -18.13 -7.20
N ASN A 424 -42.58 -16.88 -7.46
CA ASN A 424 -41.76 -15.87 -8.13
C ASN A 424 -40.61 -15.51 -7.17
N ILE A 425 -39.40 -15.93 -7.48
CA ILE A 425 -38.23 -15.72 -6.62
C ILE A 425 -37.76 -14.27 -6.77
N VAL A 426 -37.41 -13.60 -5.67
CA VAL A 426 -36.70 -12.31 -5.74
C VAL A 426 -35.25 -12.61 -6.06
N ILE A 427 -34.74 -12.09 -7.17
CA ILE A 427 -33.34 -12.30 -7.57
C ILE A 427 -32.45 -11.61 -6.53
N SER A 428 -31.64 -12.41 -5.86
CA SER A 428 -30.58 -12.03 -4.93
C SER A 428 -29.32 -12.81 -5.28
N ASP A 429 -28.17 -12.41 -4.73
CA ASP A 429 -26.88 -12.99 -5.08
C ASP A 429 -26.81 -14.51 -4.85
N ASP A 430 -27.59 -15.04 -3.90
CA ASP A 430 -27.68 -16.47 -3.60
C ASP A 430 -28.69 -17.21 -4.50
N THR A 431 -29.65 -16.50 -5.11
CA THR A 431 -30.75 -17.08 -5.90
C THR A 431 -30.61 -16.85 -7.41
N LEU A 432 -29.51 -16.25 -7.88
CA LEU A 432 -29.25 -15.98 -9.31
C LEU A 432 -29.32 -17.23 -10.21
N VAL A 433 -28.78 -18.35 -9.75
CA VAL A 433 -28.76 -19.61 -10.50
C VAL A 433 -30.17 -20.19 -10.62
N GLU A 434 -30.96 -20.11 -9.55
CA GLU A 434 -32.35 -20.53 -9.54
C GLU A 434 -33.23 -19.61 -10.40
N GLY A 435 -32.97 -18.29 -10.35
CA GLY A 435 -33.60 -17.29 -11.22
C GLY A 435 -33.32 -17.55 -12.70
N LEU A 436 -32.07 -17.88 -13.06
CA LEU A 436 -31.70 -18.27 -14.43
C LEU A 436 -32.39 -19.57 -14.85
N ALA A 437 -32.51 -20.57 -13.97
CA ALA A 437 -33.24 -21.81 -14.26
C ALA A 437 -34.73 -21.54 -14.55
N GLN A 438 -35.38 -20.67 -13.78
CA GLN A 438 -36.76 -20.26 -14.02
C GLN A 438 -36.91 -19.46 -15.33
N VAL A 439 -35.96 -18.58 -15.66
CA VAL A 439 -35.90 -17.89 -16.95
C VAL A 439 -35.87 -18.88 -18.11
N VAL A 440 -35.05 -19.92 -18.02
CA VAL A 440 -34.96 -20.97 -19.05
C VAL A 440 -36.28 -21.74 -19.18
N GLU A 441 -36.94 -22.08 -18.07
CA GLU A 441 -38.26 -22.74 -18.10
C GLU A 441 -39.35 -21.85 -18.71
N LYS A 442 -39.39 -20.56 -18.34
CA LYS A 442 -40.31 -19.57 -18.94
C LYS A 442 -40.06 -19.42 -20.46
N MET A 443 -38.80 -19.33 -20.88
CA MET A 443 -38.47 -19.27 -22.32
C MET A 443 -38.87 -20.54 -23.07
N LYS A 444 -38.75 -21.73 -22.46
CA LYS A 444 -39.23 -22.98 -23.07
C LYS A 444 -40.74 -23.00 -23.27
N LEU A 445 -41.50 -22.45 -22.31
CA LEU A 445 -42.96 -22.34 -22.41
C LEU A 445 -43.37 -21.36 -23.52
N ILE A 446 -42.71 -20.21 -23.62
CA ILE A 446 -42.89 -19.26 -24.73
C ILE A 446 -42.56 -19.92 -26.06
N LEU A 447 -41.46 -20.69 -26.14
CA LEU A 447 -41.06 -21.39 -27.36
C LEU A 447 -42.10 -22.44 -27.78
N GLN A 448 -42.74 -23.13 -26.82
CA GLN A 448 -43.82 -24.06 -27.10
C GLN A 448 -45.08 -23.34 -27.61
N LEU A 449 -45.45 -22.20 -27.02
CA LEU A 449 -46.56 -21.37 -27.51
C LEU A 449 -46.32 -20.89 -28.94
N ILE A 450 -45.10 -20.40 -29.23
CA ILE A 450 -44.71 -19.96 -30.57
C ILE A 450 -44.72 -21.13 -31.57
N LYS A 451 -44.23 -22.32 -31.19
CA LYS A 451 -44.25 -23.50 -32.06
C LYS A 451 -45.66 -24.00 -32.39
N ASN A 452 -46.61 -23.76 -31.49
CA ASN A 452 -48.01 -24.16 -31.66
C ASN A 452 -48.84 -23.13 -32.45
N ASP A 453 -48.25 -21.96 -32.75
CA ASP A 453 -48.90 -20.92 -33.54
C ASP A 453 -48.84 -21.24 -35.04
N ALA A 454 -49.96 -21.08 -35.76
CA ALA A 454 -50.10 -21.51 -37.16
C ALA A 454 -49.21 -20.73 -38.16
N SER A 455 -48.61 -19.63 -37.72
CA SER A 455 -47.68 -18.77 -38.48
C SER A 455 -46.21 -19.13 -38.30
N TYR A 456 -45.88 -20.13 -37.47
CA TYR A 456 -44.50 -20.52 -37.19
C TYR A 456 -43.84 -21.27 -38.36
N ARG A 457 -42.91 -20.61 -39.06
CA ARG A 457 -42.08 -21.21 -40.11
C ARG A 457 -40.63 -21.29 -39.65
N ALA A 458 -40.11 -22.49 -39.44
CA ALA A 458 -38.74 -22.72 -38.95
C ALA A 458 -37.63 -22.16 -39.87
N GLN A 459 -37.95 -21.87 -41.14
CA GLN A 459 -37.02 -21.29 -42.12
C GLN A 459 -36.80 -19.78 -41.94
N ASP A 460 -37.79 -19.03 -41.45
CA ASP A 460 -37.71 -17.57 -41.32
C ASP A 460 -36.70 -17.14 -40.25
N PHE A 461 -36.58 -17.93 -39.18
CA PHE A 461 -35.56 -17.73 -38.13
C PHE A 461 -34.14 -17.99 -38.64
N LYS A 462 -33.94 -18.93 -39.55
CA LYS A 462 -32.60 -19.29 -40.05
C LYS A 462 -32.06 -18.24 -41.04
N GLN A 463 -32.96 -17.56 -41.75
CA GLN A 463 -32.66 -16.44 -42.63
C GLN A 463 -32.35 -15.18 -41.81
N THR A 464 -33.23 -14.82 -40.86
CA THR A 464 -33.00 -13.68 -39.94
C THR A 464 -31.74 -13.84 -39.11
N TRP A 465 -31.41 -15.03 -38.60
CA TRP A 465 -30.17 -15.24 -37.84
C TRP A 465 -28.90 -15.14 -38.72
N LYS A 466 -29.00 -15.51 -40.00
CA LYS A 466 -27.92 -15.30 -40.98
C LYS A 466 -27.75 -13.83 -41.35
N ASP A 467 -28.85 -13.10 -41.54
CA ASP A 467 -28.81 -11.68 -41.88
C ASP A 467 -28.38 -10.82 -40.67
N PHE A 468 -28.83 -11.18 -39.46
CA PHE A 468 -28.44 -10.55 -38.20
C PHE A 468 -26.94 -10.76 -37.86
N ASN A 469 -26.39 -11.96 -38.12
CA ASN A 469 -24.95 -12.21 -37.93
C ASN A 469 -24.08 -11.52 -38.99
N LYS A 470 -24.60 -11.22 -40.19
CA LYS A 470 -23.81 -10.65 -41.28
C LYS A 470 -23.65 -9.13 -41.19
N GLU A 471 -24.66 -8.41 -40.67
CA GLU A 471 -24.57 -6.96 -40.48
C GLU A 471 -23.97 -6.57 -39.13
N HIS A 472 -24.25 -7.33 -38.05
CA HIS A 472 -23.88 -6.90 -36.70
C HIS A 472 -22.58 -7.48 -36.15
N ILE A 473 -22.03 -8.58 -36.67
CA ILE A 473 -20.71 -9.06 -36.23
C ILE A 473 -19.60 -8.14 -36.75
N ASP A 474 -19.71 -7.66 -37.99
CA ASP A 474 -18.77 -6.67 -38.54
C ASP A 474 -18.91 -5.31 -37.85
N GLN A 475 -20.11 -4.91 -37.41
CA GLN A 475 -20.26 -3.70 -36.59
C GLN A 475 -19.80 -3.90 -35.14
N PHE A 476 -20.06 -5.03 -34.49
CA PHE A 476 -19.61 -5.24 -33.10
C PHE A 476 -18.09 -5.37 -32.98
N ILE A 477 -17.42 -5.88 -34.02
CA ILE A 477 -15.96 -6.00 -34.06
C ILE A 477 -15.31 -4.70 -34.57
N ASN A 478 -15.89 -3.99 -35.56
CA ASN A 478 -15.29 -2.76 -36.08
C ASN A 478 -15.64 -1.46 -35.33
N LEU A 479 -16.69 -1.41 -34.49
CA LEU A 479 -17.00 -0.19 -33.71
C LEU A 479 -16.05 0.04 -32.52
N ASN A 480 -15.17 -0.92 -32.21
CA ASN A 480 -14.18 -0.79 -31.14
C ASN A 480 -12.78 -0.41 -31.65
N LEU A 481 -12.58 -0.19 -32.96
CA LEU A 481 -11.23 -0.02 -33.54
C LEU A 481 -11.06 1.13 -34.57
N ARG A 482 -12.05 2.00 -34.82
CA ARG A 482 -11.84 3.14 -35.75
C ARG A 482 -12.61 4.42 -35.38
N ASP A 483 -11.81 5.41 -34.97
CA ASP A 483 -11.93 6.86 -35.15
C ASP A 483 -13.30 7.57 -35.15
N ASN A 484 -13.50 8.38 -34.10
CA ASN A 484 -13.58 9.85 -34.14
C ASN A 484 -14.33 10.54 -35.31
N ASN A 485 -15.32 11.35 -34.92
CA ASN A 485 -16.05 12.39 -35.67
C ASN A 485 -17.17 11.96 -36.64
N ILE A 486 -18.44 11.98 -36.18
CA ILE A 486 -19.63 12.41 -36.97
C ILE A 486 -20.72 12.95 -36.00
N LYS A 487 -21.37 14.06 -36.38
CA LYS A 487 -22.49 14.74 -35.69
C LYS A 487 -23.81 13.95 -35.76
N PRO A 488 -24.79 14.21 -34.86
CA PRO A 488 -25.96 13.35 -34.71
C PRO A 488 -27.14 13.80 -35.58
N GLU A 489 -27.79 12.85 -36.26
CA GLU A 489 -29.19 13.00 -36.64
C GLU A 489 -30.02 11.76 -36.25
N ASN A 490 -31.07 12.08 -35.50
CA ASN A 490 -32.26 11.33 -35.09
C ASN A 490 -32.52 9.95 -35.71
N VAL A 491 -32.45 8.90 -34.87
CA VAL A 491 -33.44 7.82 -34.87
C VAL A 491 -33.81 7.48 -33.43
N SER A 492 -35.08 7.70 -33.11
CA SER A 492 -35.68 7.46 -31.80
C SER A 492 -35.87 5.95 -31.54
N ARG A 493 -35.67 5.55 -30.28
CA ARG A 493 -35.98 4.24 -29.65
C ARG A 493 -34.92 3.14 -29.79
N ASN A 494 -33.79 3.33 -29.12
CA ASN A 494 -33.02 2.25 -28.48
C ASN A 494 -32.27 2.84 -27.27
N ILE A 495 -32.63 2.43 -26.04
CA ILE A 495 -31.99 2.91 -24.82
C ILE A 495 -30.66 2.16 -24.66
N ARG A 496 -29.60 2.75 -25.21
CA ARG A 496 -28.21 2.36 -25.00
C ARG A 496 -27.78 2.87 -23.62
N VAL A 497 -27.40 1.98 -22.71
CA VAL A 497 -26.87 2.35 -21.38
C VAL A 497 -25.57 3.14 -21.58
N ARG A 498 -25.54 4.35 -21.02
CA ARG A 498 -24.48 5.34 -21.22
C ARG A 498 -23.31 5.03 -20.28
N ILE A 499 -22.14 4.75 -20.85
CA ILE A 499 -20.87 4.66 -20.14
C ILE A 499 -20.42 6.09 -19.81
N GLN A 500 -19.92 6.32 -18.59
CA GLN A 500 -19.11 7.48 -18.25
C GLN A 500 -17.66 7.06 -18.37
N ASP A 501 -16.99 7.53 -19.43
CA ASP A 501 -15.57 7.33 -19.65
C ASP A 501 -14.79 8.21 -18.68
N LYS A 502 -13.92 7.59 -17.88
CA LYS A 502 -12.78 8.26 -17.27
C LYS A 502 -11.54 7.66 -17.90
N GLU A 503 -10.93 8.46 -18.77
CA GLU A 503 -9.52 8.47 -19.16
C GLU A 503 -8.78 7.17 -18.84
N ASP A 504 -8.83 6.26 -19.81
CA ASP A 504 -7.88 5.17 -19.92
C ASP A 504 -6.50 5.79 -20.18
N ASP A 505 -5.56 5.53 -19.28
CA ASP A 505 -4.14 5.63 -19.62
C ASP A 505 -3.87 4.61 -20.72
N ASP A 506 -3.49 5.12 -21.89
CA ASP A 506 -2.94 4.35 -23.01
C ASP A 506 -1.77 3.48 -22.51
N VAL A 507 -2.06 2.19 -22.32
CA VAL A 507 -1.04 1.14 -22.43
C VAL A 507 -1.50 0.21 -23.54
N SER A 508 -1.15 0.64 -24.76
CA SER A 508 -0.85 -0.19 -25.93
C SER A 508 -1.32 -1.64 -25.82
N ASP A 509 -2.42 -1.95 -26.50
CA ASP A 509 -2.71 -3.30 -26.97
C ASP A 509 -1.67 -3.66 -28.04
N GLY A 510 -0.47 -3.94 -27.57
CA GLY A 510 0.43 -4.85 -28.26
C GLY A 510 0.06 -6.22 -27.76
N GLU A 511 -0.45 -7.07 -28.65
CA GLU A 511 -0.25 -8.52 -28.55
C GLU A 511 1.26 -8.77 -28.33
N ILE A 512 1.70 -8.75 -27.08
CA ILE A 512 2.98 -9.32 -26.70
C ILE A 512 2.65 -10.75 -26.32
N GLU A 513 2.61 -11.55 -27.37
CA GLU A 513 2.99 -12.96 -27.37
C GLU A 513 4.09 -13.24 -26.33
N ASP A 514 4.05 -14.45 -25.77
CA ASP A 514 4.98 -15.01 -24.80
C ASP A 514 6.47 -15.00 -25.26
N ASP A 515 7.09 -13.83 -25.34
CA ASP A 515 8.40 -13.62 -25.98
C ASP A 515 9.49 -13.08 -25.05
N ILE A 516 9.33 -13.19 -23.73
CA ILE A 516 10.45 -12.95 -22.79
C ILE A 516 11.16 -14.22 -22.34
N ASP A 517 10.67 -15.42 -22.67
CA ASP A 517 11.43 -16.63 -22.32
C ASP A 517 11.70 -17.59 -23.49
N GLN A 518 11.45 -17.24 -24.75
CA GLN A 518 11.89 -18.09 -25.87
C GLN A 518 13.36 -17.90 -26.21
N GLU A 519 13.93 -16.69 -26.16
CA GLU A 519 15.35 -16.49 -26.47
C GLU A 519 16.25 -16.96 -25.33
N VAL A 520 15.83 -16.77 -24.07
CA VAL A 520 16.55 -17.26 -22.89
C VAL A 520 16.44 -18.78 -22.79
N THR A 521 15.25 -19.38 -22.99
CA THR A 521 15.14 -20.85 -23.04
C THR A 521 15.78 -21.44 -24.29
N ALA A 522 15.75 -20.79 -25.46
CA ALA A 522 16.46 -21.27 -26.66
C ALA A 522 17.97 -21.17 -26.50
N LYS A 523 18.51 -20.09 -25.93
CA LYS A 523 19.94 -19.96 -25.61
C LYS A 523 20.35 -20.95 -24.51
N LEU A 524 19.51 -21.19 -23.49
CA LEU A 524 19.77 -22.26 -22.50
C LEU A 524 19.73 -23.64 -23.17
N LYS A 525 18.74 -23.94 -24.01
CA LYS A 525 18.59 -25.24 -24.69
C LYS A 525 19.71 -25.46 -25.73
N GLN A 526 20.19 -24.40 -26.38
CA GLN A 526 21.34 -24.41 -27.28
C GLN A 526 22.65 -24.56 -26.50
N LYS A 527 22.80 -23.94 -25.32
CA LYS A 527 23.96 -24.08 -24.44
C LYS A 527 24.02 -25.47 -23.79
N TYR A 528 22.90 -26.02 -23.32
CA TYR A 528 22.80 -27.39 -22.81
C TYR A 528 22.93 -28.43 -23.93
N GLY A 529 22.41 -28.15 -25.13
CA GLY A 529 22.60 -28.98 -26.32
C GLY A 529 24.04 -28.98 -26.83
N ALA A 530 24.73 -27.84 -26.80
CA ALA A 530 26.14 -27.71 -27.13
C ALA A 530 27.03 -28.42 -26.09
N GLN A 531 26.74 -28.28 -24.79
CA GLN A 531 27.45 -29.02 -23.74
C GLN A 531 27.22 -30.54 -23.80
N ALA A 532 26.03 -30.99 -24.22
CA ALA A 532 25.75 -32.41 -24.43
C ALA A 532 26.49 -32.96 -25.68
N LYS A 533 26.57 -32.17 -26.76
CA LYS A 533 27.35 -32.51 -27.95
C LYS A 533 28.86 -32.52 -27.67
N ASP A 534 29.38 -31.59 -26.88
CA ASP A 534 30.80 -31.57 -26.45
C ASP A 534 31.15 -32.75 -25.53
N LYS A 535 30.24 -33.14 -24.62
CA LYS A 535 30.41 -34.34 -23.77
C LYS A 535 30.38 -35.63 -24.59
N ASN A 536 29.58 -35.70 -25.66
CA ASN A 536 29.57 -36.84 -26.58
C ASN A 536 30.77 -36.84 -27.54
N ALA A 537 31.22 -35.69 -28.03
CA ALA A 537 32.43 -35.56 -28.85
C ALA A 537 33.71 -35.94 -28.07
N LYS A 538 33.79 -35.59 -26.77
CA LYS A 538 34.89 -36.02 -25.88
C LYS A 538 34.85 -37.52 -25.52
N LYS A 539 33.69 -38.19 -25.64
CA LYS A 539 33.59 -39.66 -25.51
C LYS A 539 34.01 -40.40 -26.79
N LEU A 540 33.84 -39.78 -27.96
CA LEU A 540 34.23 -40.34 -29.27
C LEU A 540 35.72 -40.12 -29.60
N ASN A 541 36.39 -39.13 -29.00
CA ASN A 541 37.82 -38.85 -29.18
C ASN A 541 38.72 -39.41 -28.06
N LYS A 542 38.35 -40.56 -27.47
CA LYS A 542 39.35 -41.39 -26.76
C LYS A 542 40.07 -42.26 -27.80
N PRO A 543 41.37 -42.04 -28.07
CA PRO A 543 42.12 -42.96 -28.92
C PRO A 543 42.23 -44.30 -28.19
N ASN A 544 41.76 -45.36 -28.83
CA ASN A 544 42.02 -46.73 -28.39
C ASN A 544 43.53 -46.94 -28.39
N LYS A 545 44.07 -47.23 -27.20
CA LYS A 545 45.41 -47.79 -27.04
C LYS A 545 45.54 -49.04 -27.92
N LYS A 546 46.60 -49.09 -28.72
CA LYS A 546 47.38 -50.31 -28.88
C LYS A 546 48.71 -50.08 -28.19
#